data_AF-A0A819RQY8-F1
#
_entry.id   AF-A0A819RQY8-F1
#
_cell.length_a   1.000
_cell.length_b   1.000
_cell.length_c   1.000
_cell.angle_alpha   90.00
_cell.angle_beta   90.00
_cell.angle_gamma   90.00
#
_symmetry.space_group_name_H-M   'P 1'
#
loop_
_entity.id
_entity.type
_entity.pdbx_description
1 polymer ?
#
loop_
_entity_poly.entity_id
_entity_poly.type
_entity_poly.pdbx_seq_one_letter_code
_entity_poly.pdbx_strand_id
1 'polypeptide(L)'
;MENNFDQLIAALNISSFSIDVLDEIKFFLEKQTDETLPIFISQFFQSLLILERWIWQLFSQESHQWINESGYQELFYSIALF
;
A
#
# COMPACT_ATOMS: atom_id res chain seq x y z
N MET A 1 7.92 -15.29 -10.57
CA MET A 1 7.43 -14.95 -9.21
C MET A 1 6.40 -13.85 -9.41
N GLU A 2 5.16 -14.28 -9.57
CA GLU A 2 4.08 -13.55 -10.26
C GLU A 2 3.19 -12.79 -9.25
N ASN A 3 2.91 -11.52 -9.54
CA ASN A 3 1.68 -10.77 -9.24
C ASN A 3 1.17 -10.65 -7.79
N ASN A 4 1.97 -10.93 -6.77
CA ASN A 4 1.47 -10.83 -5.39
C ASN A 4 1.09 -9.38 -5.01
N PHE A 5 1.86 -8.38 -5.45
CA PHE A 5 1.57 -6.99 -5.13
C PHE A 5 0.31 -6.46 -5.83
N ASP A 6 0.11 -6.78 -7.12
CA ASP A 6 -1.09 -6.35 -7.86
C ASP A 6 -2.37 -6.93 -7.24
N GLN A 7 -2.32 -8.15 -6.73
CA GLN A 7 -3.43 -8.79 -6.03
C GLN A 7 -3.76 -8.10 -4.70
N LEU A 8 -2.73 -7.70 -3.94
CA LEU A 8 -2.91 -6.92 -2.70
C LEU A 8 -3.54 -5.57 -2.98
N ILE A 9 -3.09 -4.86 -4.01
CA ILE A 9 -3.67 -3.58 -4.41
C ILE A 9 -5.11 -3.75 -4.91
N ALA A 10 -5.42 -4.85 -5.62
CA ALA A 10 -6.79 -5.15 -6.01
C ALA A 10 -7.70 -5.40 -4.80
N ALA A 11 -7.18 -6.01 -3.73
CA ALA A 11 -7.93 -6.26 -2.50
C ALA A 11 -8.31 -4.97 -1.76
N LEU A 12 -7.49 -3.90 -1.83
CA LEU A 12 -7.79 -2.60 -1.22
C LEU A 12 -9.07 -1.94 -1.77
N ASN A 13 -9.47 -2.28 -2.99
CA ASN A 13 -10.69 -1.75 -3.62
C ASN A 13 -11.98 -2.47 -3.14
N ILE A 14 -11.85 -3.52 -2.32
CA ILE A 14 -13.00 -4.24 -1.75
C ILE A 14 -13.35 -3.58 -0.42
N SER A 15 -14.64 -3.31 -0.16
CA SER A 15 -15.12 -2.56 1.00
C SER A 15 -14.86 -3.20 2.38
N SER A 16 -14.25 -4.39 2.44
CA SER A 16 -13.94 -5.12 3.67
C SER A 16 -12.65 -5.93 3.51
N PHE A 17 -11.53 -5.27 3.22
CA PHE A 17 -10.22 -5.93 3.18
C PHE A 17 -9.67 -6.16 4.61
N SER A 18 -8.85 -7.20 4.78
CA SER A 18 -8.24 -7.53 6.08
C SER A 18 -7.10 -6.56 6.41
N ILE A 19 -6.86 -6.30 7.69
CA ILE A 19 -5.65 -5.59 8.17
C ILE A 19 -4.38 -6.28 7.65
N ASP A 20 -4.41 -7.61 7.49
CA ASP A 20 -3.31 -8.41 6.94
C ASP A 20 -2.87 -7.92 5.54
N VAL A 21 -3.79 -7.34 4.75
CA VAL A 21 -3.47 -6.77 3.43
C VAL A 21 -2.58 -5.54 3.57
N LEU A 22 -2.82 -4.70 4.57
CA LEU A 22 -1.99 -3.51 4.82
C LEU A 22 -0.58 -3.92 5.26
N ASP A 23 -0.48 -4.94 6.12
CA ASP A 23 0.80 -5.48 6.59
C ASP A 23 1.62 -6.10 5.44
N GLU A 24 0.97 -6.82 4.53
CA GLU A 24 1.64 -7.38 3.37
C GLU A 24 2.12 -6.29 2.39
N ILE A 25 1.29 -5.26 2.13
CA ILE A 25 1.71 -4.13 1.29
C ILE A 25 2.90 -3.41 1.90
N LYS A 26 2.85 -3.13 3.21
CA LYS A 26 3.95 -2.56 3.97
C LYS A 26 5.21 -3.41 3.83
N PHE A 27 5.12 -4.72 4.01
CA PHE A 27 6.25 -5.63 3.85
C PHE A 27 6.87 -5.56 2.45
N PHE A 28 6.06 -5.44 1.40
CA PHE A 28 6.56 -5.28 0.03
C PHE A 28 7.34 -3.99 -0.17
N LEU A 29 6.89 -2.89 0.42
CA LEU A 29 7.55 -1.59 0.33
C LEU A 29 8.86 -1.58 1.13
N GLU A 30 8.83 -2.04 2.39
CA GLU A 30 10.00 -2.05 3.29
C GLU A 30 11.11 -3.02 2.84
N LYS A 31 10.76 -4.05 2.08
CA LYS A 31 11.74 -5.00 1.55
C LYS A 31 12.58 -4.41 0.40
N GLN A 32 12.17 -3.29 -0.19
CA GLN A 32 12.93 -2.72 -1.30
C GLN A 32 14.24 -2.11 -0.83
N THR A 33 15.27 -2.32 -1.63
CA THR A 33 16.62 -1.76 -1.46
C THR A 33 16.94 -0.91 -2.67
N ASP A 34 17.99 -0.08 -2.58
CA ASP A 34 18.43 0.76 -3.71
C ASP A 34 18.65 -0.04 -5.02
N GLU A 35 19.04 -1.32 -4.90
CA GLU A 35 19.27 -2.21 -6.04
C GLU A 35 17.96 -2.78 -6.63
N THR A 36 16.96 -3.07 -5.79
CA THR A 36 15.69 -3.68 -6.24
C THR A 36 14.61 -2.67 -6.57
N LEU A 37 14.72 -1.45 -6.04
CA LEU A 37 13.74 -0.37 -6.17
C LEU A 37 13.44 -0.01 -7.63
N PRO A 38 14.42 0.17 -8.55
CA PRO A 38 14.11 0.53 -9.94
C PRO A 38 13.29 -0.54 -10.67
N ILE A 39 13.59 -1.81 -10.39
CA ILE A 39 12.90 -2.97 -10.98
C ILE A 39 11.49 -3.05 -10.41
N PHE A 40 11.35 -2.89 -9.09
CA PHE A 40 10.06 -2.91 -8.41
C PHE A 40 9.14 -1.80 -8.92
N ILE A 41 9.62 -0.55 -9.00
CA ILE A 41 8.86 0.58 -9.55
C ILE A 41 8.46 0.29 -10.99
N SER A 42 9.40 -0.16 -11.84
CA SER A 42 9.09 -0.46 -13.24
C SER A 42 8.04 -1.56 -13.40
N GLN A 43 8.03 -2.56 -12.51
CA GLN A 43 7.12 -3.68 -12.57
C GLN A 43 5.72 -3.32 -12.02
N PHE A 44 5.66 -2.55 -10.93
CA PHE A 44 4.43 -2.30 -10.17
C PHE A 44 3.95 -0.84 -10.24
N PHE A 45 4.44 -0.06 -11.22
CA PHE A 45 4.12 1.36 -11.36
C PHE A 45 2.61 1.64 -11.31
N GLN A 46 1.80 0.87 -12.04
CA GLN A 46 0.34 1.06 -12.06
C GLN A 46 -0.28 0.78 -10.69
N SER A 47 0.18 -0.26 -9.99
CA SER A 47 -0.31 -0.65 -8.68
C SER A 47 0.09 0.37 -7.59
N LEU A 48 1.28 0.98 -7.72
CA LEU A 48 1.69 2.09 -6.87
C LEU A 48 0.80 3.32 -7.06
N LEU A 49 0.41 3.65 -8.29
CA LEU A 49 -0.54 4.75 -8.55
C LEU A 49 -1.93 4.48 -7.97
N ILE A 50 -2.39 3.21 -8.02
CA ILE A 50 -3.67 2.82 -7.42
C ILE A 50 -3.59 2.92 -5.89
N LEU A 51 -2.49 2.48 -5.29
CA LEU A 51 -2.22 2.62 -3.86
C LEU A 51 -2.25 4.09 -3.44
N GLU A 52 -1.53 4.95 -4.16
CA GLU A 52 -1.51 6.40 -3.90
C GLU A 52 -2.93 6.99 -3.96
N ARG A 53 -3.68 6.66 -5.02
CA ARG A 53 -5.07 7.13 -5.16
C ARG A 53 -5.96 6.65 -4.02
N TRP A 54 -5.80 5.41 -3.58
CA TRP A 54 -6.57 4.84 -2.47
C TRP A 54 -6.27 5.59 -1.16
N ILE A 55 -5.02 5.96 -0.90
CA ILE A 55 -4.63 6.78 0.26
C ILE A 55 -5.28 8.15 0.20
N TRP A 56 -5.26 8.80 -0.96
CA TRP A 56 -5.94 10.09 -1.14
C TRP A 56 -7.45 9.99 -0.90
N GLN A 57 -8.09 8.90 -1.34
CA GLN A 57 -9.50 8.66 -1.05
C GLN A 57 -9.75 8.50 0.45
N LEU A 58 -8.91 7.74 1.14
CA LEU A 58 -8.97 7.54 2.58
C LEU A 58 -8.81 8.86 3.36
N PHE A 59 -7.90 9.73 2.95
CA PHE A 59 -7.73 11.07 3.54
C PHE A 59 -8.90 12.02 3.23
N SER A 60 -9.51 11.89 2.05
CA SER A 60 -10.62 12.76 1.63
C SER A 60 -11.96 12.39 2.26
N GLN A 61 -12.14 11.14 2.67
CA GLN A 61 -13.32 10.69 3.37
C GLN A 61 -13.12 10.94 4.86
N GLU A 62 -13.93 11.81 5.46
CA GLU A 62 -13.94 12.14 6.91
C GLU A 62 -14.19 10.89 7.77
N SER A 63 -13.17 10.05 7.89
CA SER A 63 -13.23 8.79 8.61
C SER A 63 -12.17 8.82 9.70
N HIS A 64 -12.62 8.96 10.95
CA HIS A 64 -11.76 8.80 12.13
C HIS A 64 -11.08 7.41 12.20
N GLN A 65 -11.44 6.47 11.33
CA GLN A 65 -10.87 5.13 11.28
C GLN A 65 -9.37 5.14 11.03
N TRP A 66 -8.89 5.79 9.97
CA TRP A 66 -7.44 5.75 9.66
C TRP A 66 -6.58 6.48 10.69
N ILE A 67 -7.16 7.48 11.37
CA ILE A 67 -6.47 8.21 12.45
C ILE A 67 -6.30 7.32 13.68
N ASN A 68 -7.26 6.44 13.97
CA ASN A 68 -7.30 5.64 15.19
C ASN A 68 -6.76 4.20 15.01
N GLU A 69 -6.59 3.73 13.78
CA GLU A 69 -6.10 2.39 13.47
C GLU A 69 -4.61 2.43 13.07
N SER A 70 -3.75 1.80 13.88
CA SER A 70 -2.28 1.85 13.71
C SER A 70 -1.80 1.28 12.37
N GLY A 71 -2.51 0.30 11.81
CA GLY A 71 -2.15 -0.30 10.51
C GLY A 71 -2.09 0.72 9.37
N TYR A 72 -2.99 1.71 9.35
CA TYR A 72 -2.94 2.78 8.35
C TYR A 72 -1.75 3.72 8.60
N GLN A 73 -1.51 4.09 9.85
CA GLN A 73 -0.39 4.97 10.21
C GLN A 73 0.95 4.36 9.83
N GLU A 74 1.12 3.07 10.11
CA GLU A 74 2.32 2.31 9.75
C GLU A 74 2.49 2.23 8.24
N LEU A 75 1.43 1.93 7.49
CA LEU A 75 1.49 1.91 6.03
C LEU A 75 1.89 3.28 5.46
N PHE A 76 1.31 4.38 5.95
CA PHE A 76 1.67 5.73 5.48
C PHE A 76 3.12 6.07 5.78
N TYR A 77 3.62 5.63 6.93
CA TYR A 77 5.02 5.81 7.29
C TYR A 77 5.94 5.05 6.33
N SER A 78 5.65 3.78 6.05
CA SER A 78 6.45 2.97 5.12
C SER A 78 6.42 3.53 3.70
N ILE A 79 5.30 4.09 3.26
CA ILE A 79 5.18 4.77 1.96
C ILE A 79 5.98 6.07 1.92
N ALA A 80 6.02 6.84 3.01
CA ALA A 80 6.78 8.08 3.04
C ALA A 80 8.31 7.86 3.05
N LEU A 81 8.75 6.67 3.47
CA LEU A 81 10.16 6.26 3.46
C LEU A 81 10.59 5.55 2.17
N PHE A 82 9.62 5.13 1.36
CA PHE A 82 9.81 4.44 0.09
C PHE A 82 10.09 5.42 -1.05
#